data_AF-A0A4S4L469-F1
#
_entry.id   AF-A0A4S4L469-F1
#
_cell.length_a   1.000
_cell.length_b   1.000
_cell.length_c   1.000
_cell.angle_alpha   90.00
_cell.angle_beta   90.00
_cell.angle_gamma   90.00
#
_symmetry.space_group_name_H-M   'P 1'
#
loop_
_entity.id
_entity.type
_entity.pdbx_description
1 polymer ?
#
loop_
_entity_poly.entity_id
_entity_poly.type
_entity_poly.pdbx_seq_one_letter_code
_entity_poly.pdbx_strand_id
1 'polypeptide(L)'
;MEPGRHHNSSSAGLLLNLIPCSIMIPWFTVREVKVDVEVPSPKVAILRFERGMQQGLLARVSRSSVMEYHAFGIISEGTHAKYHYLICGVQGDFTRSLVNDSPTHLWTRQLKFAGVSNTSTLYHRGIRVCTGTGIGAALSTCLQNPNWYLIWIGSDQEKTFGPTIAGLVYRHIGPERMCLWDSKQRGGRPDVMKLVKETYASWNAEVVFITSNYQGNTEIMEGCKEAGIPAFGTLWDF
;
A
#
# COMPACT_ATOMS: atom_id res chain seq x y z
N MET A 1 -17.13 -26.23 -56.24
CA MET A 1 -17.36 -24.88 -55.66
C MET A 1 -17.33 -25.04 -54.15
N GLU A 2 -16.19 -24.74 -53.52
CA GLU A 2 -16.12 -24.63 -52.06
C GLU A 2 -16.65 -23.25 -51.63
N PRO A 3 -17.47 -23.15 -50.58
CA PRO A 3 -17.86 -21.86 -50.02
C PRO A 3 -16.68 -21.29 -49.21
N GLY A 4 -16.19 -20.13 -49.65
CA GLY A 4 -15.10 -19.41 -49.01
C GLY A 4 -15.40 -19.06 -47.56
N ARG A 5 -14.48 -19.41 -46.66
CA ARG A 5 -14.44 -18.91 -45.29
C ARG A 5 -14.22 -17.39 -45.33
N HIS A 6 -15.26 -16.61 -45.08
CA HIS A 6 -15.13 -15.22 -44.69
C HIS A 6 -14.48 -15.18 -43.29
N HIS A 7 -13.16 -15.07 -43.24
CA HIS A 7 -12.43 -14.81 -42.01
C HIS A 7 -12.69 -13.36 -41.59
N ASN A 8 -13.13 -13.17 -40.34
CA ASN A 8 -13.36 -11.89 -39.65
C ASN A 8 -12.10 -10.99 -39.61
N SER A 9 -11.72 -10.37 -40.72
CA SER A 9 -10.61 -9.41 -40.79
C SER A 9 -10.90 -8.10 -40.02
N SER A 10 -12.18 -7.77 -39.84
CA SER A 10 -12.64 -6.55 -39.16
C SER A 10 -12.34 -6.56 -37.65
N SER A 11 -12.51 -7.71 -36.98
CA SER A 11 -12.29 -7.86 -35.54
C SER A 11 -10.81 -7.76 -35.16
N ALA A 12 -9.92 -8.32 -35.99
CA ALA A 12 -8.48 -8.30 -35.78
C ALA A 12 -7.89 -6.88 -35.94
N GLY A 13 -8.37 -6.11 -36.93
CA GLY A 13 -7.96 -4.71 -37.12
C GLY A 13 -8.41 -3.78 -35.99
N LEU A 14 -9.57 -4.04 -35.37
CA LEU A 14 -10.02 -3.32 -34.17
C LEU A 14 -9.13 -3.59 -32.96
N LEU A 15 -8.78 -4.86 -32.71
CA LEU A 15 -7.90 -5.23 -31.59
C LEU A 15 -6.48 -4.66 -31.74
N LEU A 16 -5.93 -4.60 -32.96
CA LEU A 16 -4.62 -4.02 -33.26
C LEU A 16 -4.53 -2.51 -32.96
N ASN A 17 -5.63 -1.77 -33.11
CA ASN A 17 -5.67 -0.33 -32.80
C ASN A 17 -5.92 -0.03 -31.30
N LEU A 18 -6.54 -0.95 -30.55
CA LEU A 18 -6.84 -0.76 -29.12
C LEU A 18 -5.61 -0.92 -28.22
N ILE A 19 -4.63 -1.72 -28.64
CA ILE A 19 -3.42 -2.01 -27.85
C ILE A 19 -2.53 -0.75 -27.71
N PRO A 20 -2.14 -0.03 -28.79
CA PRO A 20 -1.36 1.20 -28.67
C PRO A 20 -2.07 2.29 -27.86
N CYS A 21 -3.37 2.46 -28.07
CA CYS A 21 -4.17 3.41 -27.28
C CYS A 21 -4.10 3.07 -25.79
N SER A 22 -4.25 1.79 -25.43
CA SER A 22 -4.19 1.33 -24.03
C SER A 22 -2.82 1.53 -23.39
N ILE A 23 -1.74 1.34 -24.16
CA ILE A 23 -0.36 1.59 -23.69
C ILE A 23 -0.12 3.07 -23.41
N MET A 24 -0.72 3.98 -24.19
CA MET A 24 -0.53 5.42 -24.04
C MET A 24 -1.41 6.06 -22.96
N ILE A 25 -2.55 5.45 -22.59
CA ILE A 25 -3.47 5.98 -21.56
C ILE A 25 -2.77 6.49 -20.29
N PRO A 26 -1.79 5.77 -19.69
CA PRO A 26 -1.13 6.24 -18.47
C PRO A 26 -0.45 7.61 -18.63
N TRP A 27 0.11 7.93 -19.80
CA TRP A 27 0.78 9.20 -20.07
C TRP A 27 -0.20 10.37 -20.17
N PHE A 28 -1.42 10.15 -20.67
CA PHE A 28 -2.45 11.19 -20.69
C PHE A 28 -2.97 11.58 -19.30
N THR A 29 -2.73 10.73 -18.30
CA THR A 29 -3.12 10.97 -16.91
C THR A 29 -2.02 11.58 -16.05
N VAL A 30 -0.85 11.86 -16.62
CA VAL A 30 0.26 12.52 -15.90
C VAL A 30 -0.11 13.96 -15.58
N ARG A 31 -0.02 14.34 -14.31
CA ARG A 31 -0.25 15.70 -13.83
C ARG A 31 0.80 16.05 -12.79
N GLU A 32 1.29 17.27 -12.86
CA GLU A 32 1.97 17.91 -11.75
C GLU A 32 0.91 18.30 -10.71
N VAL A 33 1.14 17.94 -9.46
CA VAL A 33 0.23 18.21 -8.35
C VAL A 33 0.99 18.80 -7.18
N LYS A 34 0.35 19.73 -6.48
CA LYS A 34 0.85 20.24 -5.21
C LYS A 34 0.94 19.10 -4.18
N VAL A 35 2.02 19.10 -3.41
CA VAL A 35 2.24 18.17 -2.31
C VAL A 35 2.78 18.93 -1.10
N ASP A 36 2.28 18.59 0.08
CA ASP A 36 2.91 19.01 1.33
C ASP A 36 3.77 17.86 1.85
N VAL A 37 5.01 18.17 2.27
CA VAL A 37 5.94 17.16 2.75
C VAL A 37 6.18 17.35 4.25
N GLU A 38 5.87 16.33 5.03
CA GLU A 38 6.23 16.24 6.44
C GLU A 38 7.41 15.29 6.60
N VAL A 39 8.46 15.72 7.31
CA VAL A 39 9.66 14.92 7.58
C VAL A 39 9.74 14.68 9.08
N PRO A 40 9.01 13.69 9.61
CA PRO A 40 8.99 13.43 11.06
C PRO A 40 10.32 12.87 11.58
N SER A 41 11.10 12.22 10.71
CA SER A 41 12.44 11.73 11.02
C SER A 41 13.30 11.64 9.75
N PRO A 42 14.65 11.50 9.88
CA PRO A 42 15.52 11.31 8.71
C PRO A 42 15.28 10.00 7.93
N LYS A 43 14.40 9.13 8.42
CA LYS A 43 14.12 7.81 7.83
C LYS A 43 12.90 7.81 6.90
N VAL A 44 12.06 8.85 6.94
CA VAL A 44 10.79 8.85 6.21
C VAL A 44 10.35 10.26 5.85
N ALA A 45 9.79 10.39 4.65
CA ALA A 45 8.99 11.55 4.26
C ALA A 45 7.52 11.12 4.13
N ILE A 46 6.61 11.96 4.59
CA ILE A 46 5.17 11.78 4.41
C ILE A 46 4.70 12.81 3.40
N LEU A 47 4.21 12.33 2.27
CA LEU A 47 3.66 13.17 1.22
C LEU A 47 2.14 13.29 1.43
N ARG A 48 1.62 14.50 1.58
CA ARG A 48 0.19 14.79 1.71
C ARG A 48 -0.34 15.44 0.44
N PHE A 49 -1.47 14.93 -0.03
CA PHE A 49 -2.16 15.40 -1.23
C PHE A 49 -3.61 15.76 -0.90
N GLU A 50 -4.15 16.79 -1.55
CA GLU A 50 -5.45 17.41 -1.24
C GLU A 50 -6.65 16.67 -1.89
N ARG A 51 -6.79 15.37 -1.63
CA ARG A 51 -8.00 14.59 -1.96
C ARG A 51 -8.05 13.26 -1.23
N GLY A 52 -9.25 12.69 -1.07
CA GLY A 52 -9.47 11.33 -0.58
C GLY A 52 -9.22 10.27 -1.65
N MET A 53 -9.01 9.02 -1.21
CA MET A 53 -8.73 7.89 -2.10
C MET A 53 -9.34 6.60 -1.56
N GLN A 54 -9.79 5.72 -2.46
CA GLN A 54 -10.20 4.37 -2.09
C GLN A 54 -8.99 3.56 -1.58
N GLN A 55 -9.23 2.73 -0.56
CA GLN A 55 -8.24 1.78 -0.08
C GLN A 55 -7.77 0.81 -1.16
N GLY A 56 -6.56 0.27 -0.98
CA GLY A 56 -5.99 -0.73 -1.87
C GLY A 56 -5.41 -0.20 -3.19
N LEU A 57 -5.43 1.11 -3.40
CA LEU A 57 -4.81 1.75 -4.55
C LEU A 57 -3.34 2.11 -4.27
N LEU A 58 -2.54 2.11 -5.34
CA LEU A 58 -1.15 2.55 -5.34
C LEU A 58 -0.99 3.85 -6.12
N ALA A 59 -0.18 4.77 -5.59
CA ALA A 59 0.24 5.96 -6.29
C ALA A 59 1.63 5.75 -6.89
N ARG A 60 1.86 6.33 -8.07
CA ARG A 60 3.21 6.52 -8.61
C ARG A 60 3.53 8.01 -8.60
N VAL A 61 4.67 8.37 -8.05
CA VAL A 61 5.15 9.76 -7.99
C VAL A 61 6.56 9.87 -8.57
N SER A 62 6.86 11.02 -9.17
CA SER A 62 8.16 11.35 -9.73
C SER A 62 8.44 12.85 -9.54
N ARG A 63 9.73 13.23 -9.55
CA ARG A 63 10.13 14.63 -9.66
C ARG A 63 10.14 15.13 -11.12
N SER A 64 9.97 14.24 -12.11
CA SER A 64 9.87 14.58 -13.54
C SER A 64 8.57 14.06 -14.17
N SER A 65 8.14 14.68 -15.27
CA SER A 65 6.89 14.31 -15.94
C SER A 65 6.97 12.96 -16.67
N VAL A 66 8.15 12.50 -17.10
CA VAL A 66 8.28 11.33 -17.98
C VAL A 66 8.94 10.13 -17.29
N MET A 67 9.98 10.34 -16.48
CA MET A 67 10.85 9.26 -15.99
C MET A 67 10.77 9.07 -14.46
N GLU A 68 11.31 7.96 -13.96
CA GLU A 68 11.55 7.71 -12.52
C GLU A 68 10.30 7.77 -11.63
N TYR A 69 9.28 7.00 -12.01
CA TYR A 69 8.07 6.87 -11.19
C TYR A 69 8.25 5.79 -10.12
N HIS A 70 8.15 6.18 -8.86
CA HIS A 70 8.21 5.28 -7.70
C HIS A 70 6.82 5.00 -7.15
N ALA A 71 6.52 3.73 -6.85
CA ALA A 71 5.22 3.29 -6.37
C ALA A 71 5.15 3.28 -4.84
N PHE A 72 4.03 3.76 -4.29
CA PHE A 72 3.75 3.78 -2.85
C PHE A 72 2.30 3.40 -2.58
N GLY A 73 2.08 2.77 -1.43
CA GLY A 73 0.74 2.57 -0.88
C GLY A 73 0.09 3.90 -0.52
N ILE A 74 -1.22 3.99 -0.74
CA ILE A 74 -2.01 5.16 -0.40
C ILE A 74 -2.71 4.94 0.95
N ILE A 75 -2.53 5.87 1.87
CA ILE A 75 -3.30 5.97 3.10
C ILE A 75 -4.37 7.04 2.91
N SER A 76 -5.63 6.69 3.13
CA SER A 76 -6.73 7.67 3.16
C SER A 76 -7.84 7.16 4.07
N GLU A 77 -8.51 8.07 4.78
CA GLU A 77 -9.66 7.75 5.62
C GLU A 77 -10.88 7.34 4.76
N GLY A 78 -10.92 7.71 3.49
CA GLY A 78 -12.00 7.39 2.56
C GLY A 78 -11.91 8.15 1.25
N THR A 79 -12.77 7.82 0.30
CA THR A 79 -12.85 8.48 -1.03
C THR A 79 -13.17 9.97 -0.94
N HIS A 80 -13.89 10.40 0.10
CA HIS A 80 -14.30 11.78 0.34
C HIS A 80 -13.46 12.50 1.40
N ALA A 81 -12.37 11.87 1.89
CA ALA A 81 -11.47 12.53 2.83
C ALA A 81 -10.83 13.77 2.20
N LYS A 82 -10.42 14.73 3.04
CA LYS A 82 -9.72 15.93 2.55
C LYS A 82 -8.33 15.59 2.00
N TYR A 83 -7.69 14.58 2.56
CA TYR A 83 -6.30 14.23 2.26
C TYR A 83 -6.09 12.74 2.03
N HIS A 84 -5.03 12.43 1.28
CA HIS A 84 -4.38 11.14 1.29
C HIS A 84 -2.89 11.31 1.46
N TYR A 85 -2.24 10.24 1.92
CA TYR A 85 -0.85 10.25 2.34
C TYR A 85 -0.08 9.12 1.69
N LEU A 86 1.17 9.38 1.35
CA LEU A 86 2.16 8.36 0.99
C LEU A 86 3.27 8.38 2.03
N ILE A 87 3.66 7.19 2.50
CA ILE A 87 4.81 7.02 3.40
C ILE A 87 6.00 6.59 2.56
N CYS A 88 6.97 7.48 2.43
CA CYS A 88 8.18 7.29 1.65
C CYS A 88 9.35 6.99 2.58
N GLY A 89 9.58 5.70 2.88
CA GLY A 89 10.76 5.26 3.62
C GLY A 89 12.03 5.44 2.81
N VAL A 90 13.08 5.97 3.43
CA VAL A 90 14.38 6.21 2.78
C VAL A 90 15.07 4.88 2.47
N GLN A 91 15.09 4.51 1.19
CA GLN A 91 15.75 3.29 0.69
C GLN A 91 16.67 3.53 -0.52
N GLY A 92 16.58 4.70 -1.16
CA GLY A 92 17.39 5.05 -2.33
C GLY A 92 17.35 6.55 -2.60
N ASP A 93 17.99 6.98 -3.68
CA ASP A 93 18.25 8.40 -3.94
C ASP A 93 16.96 9.22 -4.07
N PHE A 94 15.95 8.69 -4.76
CA PHE A 94 14.63 9.34 -4.87
C PHE A 94 14.02 9.62 -3.49
N THR A 95 13.89 8.61 -2.63
CA THR A 95 13.25 8.77 -1.32
C THR A 95 14.10 9.60 -0.35
N ARG A 96 15.43 9.50 -0.45
CA ARG A 96 16.36 10.37 0.28
C ARG A 96 16.21 11.84 -0.12
N SER A 97 16.01 12.11 -1.41
CA SER A 97 15.80 13.48 -1.91
C SER A 97 14.53 14.11 -1.35
N LEU A 98 13.46 13.35 -1.11
CA LEU A 98 12.22 13.87 -0.49
C LEU A 98 12.44 14.41 0.92
N VAL A 99 13.39 13.83 1.66
CA VAL A 99 13.76 14.25 3.02
C VAL A 99 14.73 15.44 2.99
N ASN A 100 15.73 15.41 2.10
CA ASN A 100 16.81 16.40 2.08
C ASN A 100 16.44 17.69 1.30
N ASP A 101 15.55 17.57 0.31
CA ASP A 101 15.14 18.63 -0.60
C ASP A 101 13.65 18.46 -0.91
N SER A 102 12.82 18.78 0.08
CA SER A 102 11.39 18.52 0.02
C SER A 102 10.70 19.35 -1.09
N PRO A 103 10.09 18.70 -2.09
CA PRO A 103 9.43 19.41 -3.19
C PRO A 103 8.07 19.99 -2.77
N THR A 104 7.63 21.05 -3.44
CA THR A 104 6.26 21.59 -3.32
C THR A 104 5.28 20.97 -4.33
N HIS A 105 5.82 20.36 -5.39
CA HIS A 105 5.07 19.72 -6.46
C HIS A 105 5.72 18.40 -6.87
N LEU A 106 4.89 17.43 -7.25
CA LEU A 106 5.33 16.15 -7.80
C LEU A 106 4.47 15.77 -8.99
N TRP A 107 5.04 15.00 -9.90
CA TRP A 107 4.33 14.40 -11.00
C TRP A 107 3.70 13.08 -10.57
N THR A 108 2.41 12.90 -10.82
CA THR A 108 1.71 11.65 -10.57
C THR A 108 0.78 11.29 -11.73
N ARG A 109 0.55 9.99 -11.92
CA ARG A 109 -0.50 9.50 -12.81
C ARG A 109 -1.83 9.54 -12.07
N GLN A 110 -2.83 10.22 -12.62
CA GLN A 110 -4.15 10.34 -12.01
C GLN A 110 -4.89 9.00 -11.97
N LEU A 111 -4.68 8.16 -12.99
CA LEU A 111 -5.11 6.76 -12.98
C LEU A 111 -4.25 5.97 -11.98
N LYS A 112 -4.89 5.40 -10.96
CA LYS A 112 -4.24 4.60 -9.93
C LYS A 112 -4.42 3.11 -10.20
N PHE A 113 -3.44 2.32 -9.78
CA PHE A 113 -3.47 0.87 -9.92
C PHE A 113 -3.96 0.23 -8.64
N ALA A 114 -4.78 -0.81 -8.76
CA ALA A 114 -5.14 -1.68 -7.66
C ALA A 114 -3.91 -2.52 -7.27
N GLY A 115 -3.50 -2.43 -6.01
CA GLY A 115 -2.53 -3.35 -5.41
C GLY A 115 -3.22 -4.56 -4.78
N VAL A 116 -2.43 -5.46 -4.19
CA VAL A 116 -2.96 -6.63 -3.46
C VAL A 116 -3.98 -6.21 -2.39
N SER A 117 -3.75 -5.10 -1.69
CA SER A 117 -4.69 -4.55 -0.70
C SER A 117 -6.08 -4.22 -1.26
N ASN A 118 -6.26 -4.09 -2.59
CA ASN A 118 -7.57 -3.88 -3.21
C ASN A 118 -8.47 -5.12 -3.13
N THR A 119 -7.89 -6.32 -3.17
CA THR A 119 -8.65 -7.58 -3.05
C THR A 119 -9.16 -7.84 -1.62
N SER A 120 -8.83 -6.96 -0.67
CA SER A 120 -9.36 -7.00 0.69
C SER A 120 -10.90 -6.96 0.73
N THR A 121 -11.54 -6.37 -0.28
CA THR A 121 -13.00 -6.30 -0.38
C THR A 121 -13.66 -7.65 -0.68
N LEU A 122 -12.89 -8.68 -1.00
CA LEU A 122 -13.38 -10.05 -1.19
C LEU A 122 -13.61 -10.78 0.14
N TYR A 123 -13.11 -10.23 1.25
CA TYR A 123 -13.18 -10.83 2.57
C TYR A 123 -14.00 -9.95 3.52
N HIS A 124 -14.84 -10.57 4.32
CA HIS A 124 -15.62 -9.88 5.34
C HIS A 124 -14.74 -9.46 6.52
N ARG A 125 -13.75 -10.29 6.91
CA ARG A 125 -12.92 -10.06 8.10
C ARG A 125 -11.48 -10.53 7.87
N GLY A 126 -10.51 -9.65 8.13
CA GLY A 126 -9.10 -9.94 7.82
C GLY A 126 -8.10 -9.27 8.74
N ILE A 127 -6.82 -9.64 8.58
CA ILE A 127 -5.70 -9.06 9.33
C ILE A 127 -4.74 -8.39 8.35
N ARG A 128 -4.34 -7.15 8.65
CA ARG A 128 -3.21 -6.46 8.02
C ARG A 128 -1.98 -6.58 8.91
N VAL A 129 -1.02 -7.39 8.53
CA VAL A 129 0.31 -7.42 9.16
C VAL A 129 1.22 -6.49 8.37
N CYS A 130 1.86 -5.53 9.04
CA CYS A 130 2.82 -4.66 8.38
C CYS A 130 4.02 -4.35 9.26
N THR A 131 5.18 -4.17 8.62
CA THR A 131 6.42 -3.82 9.31
C THR A 131 7.00 -2.51 8.80
N GLY A 132 7.41 -1.64 9.74
CA GLY A 132 7.98 -0.33 9.41
C GLY A 132 7.08 0.47 8.44
N THR A 133 7.65 0.88 7.30
CA THR A 133 6.96 1.67 6.26
C THR A 133 5.88 0.89 5.50
N GLY A 134 5.78 -0.43 5.68
CA GLY A 134 4.72 -1.26 5.13
C GLY A 134 3.31 -0.83 5.56
N ILE A 135 3.20 -0.05 6.64
CA ILE A 135 1.96 0.61 7.07
C ILE A 135 1.34 1.49 5.96
N GLY A 136 2.17 2.02 5.04
CA GLY A 136 1.73 2.77 3.86
C GLY A 136 0.76 2.02 2.94
N ALA A 137 0.92 0.70 2.81
CA ALA A 137 0.03 -0.14 1.99
C ALA A 137 -1.11 -0.77 2.80
N ALA A 138 -1.04 -0.68 4.14
CA ALA A 138 -1.93 -1.40 5.06
C ALA A 138 -2.99 -0.52 5.70
N LEU A 139 -2.62 0.69 6.10
CA LEU A 139 -3.43 1.48 7.02
C LEU A 139 -4.81 1.82 6.43
N SER A 140 -4.87 2.20 5.15
CA SER A 140 -6.12 2.53 4.46
C SER A 140 -7.18 1.42 4.55
N THR A 141 -6.75 0.14 4.52
CA THR A 141 -7.67 -0.99 4.67
C THR A 141 -8.32 -1.02 6.03
N CYS A 142 -7.54 -0.82 7.09
CA CYS A 142 -8.07 -0.78 8.46
C CYS A 142 -8.82 0.51 8.78
N LEU A 143 -8.54 1.62 8.07
CA LEU A 143 -9.29 2.88 8.20
C LEU A 143 -10.67 2.77 7.54
N GLN A 144 -10.74 2.20 6.35
CA GLN A 144 -11.97 2.17 5.53
C GLN A 144 -12.83 0.93 5.77
N ASN A 145 -12.35 -0.08 6.50
CA ASN A 145 -13.12 -1.26 6.86
C ASN A 145 -12.93 -1.62 8.36
N PRO A 146 -14.00 -1.55 9.18
CA PRO A 146 -13.91 -1.83 10.61
C PRO A 146 -13.65 -3.30 10.95
N ASN A 147 -13.88 -4.21 10.01
CA ASN A 147 -13.66 -5.65 10.20
C ASN A 147 -12.20 -6.07 9.98
N TRP A 148 -11.30 -5.12 9.74
CA TRP A 148 -9.88 -5.41 9.56
C TRP A 148 -9.07 -5.07 10.82
N TYR A 149 -8.29 -6.05 11.26
CA TYR A 149 -7.38 -5.94 12.39
C TYR A 149 -6.00 -5.46 11.92
N LEU A 150 -5.41 -4.47 12.59
CA LEU A 150 -4.07 -3.97 12.28
C LEU A 150 -3.02 -4.58 13.20
N ILE A 151 -2.03 -5.28 12.66
CA ILE A 151 -0.78 -5.63 13.36
C ILE A 151 0.33 -4.80 12.75
N TRP A 152 0.84 -3.81 13.49
CA TRP A 152 1.93 -2.95 13.03
C TRP A 152 3.15 -3.10 13.92
N ILE A 153 4.22 -3.64 13.35
CA ILE A 153 5.49 -3.88 14.04
C ILE A 153 6.52 -2.86 13.54
N GLY A 154 7.08 -2.07 14.43
CA GLY A 154 8.05 -1.05 14.08
C GLY A 154 8.98 -0.74 15.24
N SER A 155 9.94 0.13 15.02
CA SER A 155 10.86 0.62 16.05
C SER A 155 10.64 2.11 16.21
N ASP A 156 10.37 2.57 17.44
CA ASP A 156 10.16 3.99 17.74
C ASP A 156 9.07 4.58 16.82
N GLN A 157 7.90 3.94 16.76
CA GLN A 157 6.90 4.16 15.70
C GLN A 157 6.44 5.62 15.63
N GLU A 158 6.00 6.19 16.75
CA GLU A 158 5.52 7.56 16.79
C GLU A 158 6.63 8.57 16.45
N LYS A 159 7.84 8.35 16.98
CA LYS A 159 9.01 9.19 16.65
C LYS A 159 9.41 9.09 15.18
N THR A 160 9.25 7.91 14.58
CA THR A 160 9.66 7.67 13.19
C THR A 160 8.65 8.21 12.20
N PHE A 161 7.35 7.97 12.43
CA PHE A 161 6.26 8.25 11.48
C PHE A 161 5.43 9.48 11.84
N GLY A 162 5.74 10.15 12.94
CA GLY A 162 5.18 11.45 13.29
C GLY A 162 3.71 11.41 13.74
N PRO A 163 3.22 12.56 14.21
CA PRO A 163 1.88 12.69 14.77
C PRO A 163 0.78 12.52 13.71
N THR A 164 1.06 12.78 12.43
CA THR A 164 0.06 12.62 11.36
C THR A 164 -0.35 11.16 11.19
N ILE A 165 0.61 10.24 11.04
CA ILE A 165 0.31 8.81 10.86
C ILE A 165 -0.16 8.19 12.18
N ALA A 166 0.50 8.52 13.30
CA ALA A 166 0.06 8.06 14.61
C ALA A 166 -1.38 8.50 14.91
N GLY A 167 -1.71 9.76 14.63
CA GLY A 167 -3.04 10.32 14.81
C GLY A 167 -4.11 9.66 13.94
N LEU A 168 -3.78 9.24 12.71
CA LEU A 168 -4.69 8.44 11.88
C LEU A 168 -4.98 7.07 12.50
N VAL A 169 -3.97 6.41 13.07
CA VAL A 169 -4.14 5.12 13.76
C VAL A 169 -5.01 5.31 15.00
N TYR A 170 -4.59 6.17 15.94
CA TYR A 170 -5.25 6.30 17.24
C TYR A 170 -6.67 6.88 17.18
N ARG A 171 -6.99 7.72 16.19
CA ARG A 171 -8.33 8.31 16.07
C ARG A 171 -9.36 7.38 15.43
N HIS A 172 -8.93 6.46 14.57
CA HIS A 172 -9.84 5.67 13.72
C HIS A 172 -9.81 4.17 13.98
N ILE A 173 -8.76 3.66 14.64
CA ILE A 173 -8.60 2.25 14.92
C ILE A 173 -8.71 2.04 16.43
N GLY A 174 -9.79 1.37 16.83
CA GLY A 174 -10.02 1.06 18.24
C GLY A 174 -9.00 0.04 18.77
N PRO A 175 -8.67 0.09 20.08
CA PRO A 175 -7.69 -0.79 20.70
C PRO A 175 -8.05 -2.28 20.60
N GLU A 176 -9.33 -2.61 20.42
CA GLU A 176 -9.83 -3.97 20.24
C GLU A 176 -9.41 -4.61 18.90
N ARG A 177 -9.02 -3.79 17.92
CA ARG A 177 -8.68 -4.23 16.55
C ARG A 177 -7.31 -3.78 16.07
N MET A 178 -6.40 -3.48 17.01
CA MET A 178 -5.01 -3.21 16.68
C MET A 178 -4.01 -3.77 17.69
N CYS A 179 -2.86 -4.17 17.16
CA CYS A 179 -1.65 -4.46 17.91
C CYS A 179 -0.53 -3.56 17.36
N LEU A 180 -0.11 -2.60 18.18
CA LEU A 180 1.05 -1.76 17.90
C LEU A 180 2.25 -2.31 18.68
N TRP A 181 3.21 -2.88 17.96
CA TRP A 181 4.40 -3.45 18.55
C TRP A 181 5.62 -2.56 18.27
N ASP A 182 5.97 -1.75 19.27
CA ASP A 182 7.23 -1.01 19.26
C ASP A 182 8.39 -1.90 19.76
N SER A 183 9.21 -2.40 18.84
CA SER A 183 10.31 -3.29 19.14
C SER A 183 11.42 -2.64 19.95
N LYS A 184 11.55 -1.30 19.91
CA LYS A 184 12.57 -0.59 20.70
C LYS A 184 12.13 -0.48 22.15
N GLN A 185 10.88 -0.14 22.39
CA GLN A 185 10.31 -0.06 23.74
C GLN A 185 10.19 -1.44 24.39
N ARG A 186 9.91 -2.48 23.59
CA ARG A 186 9.73 -3.87 24.05
C ARG A 186 11.02 -4.71 24.06
N GLY A 187 12.16 -4.14 23.68
CA GLY A 187 13.45 -4.82 23.68
C GLY A 187 13.64 -5.88 22.58
N GLY A 188 12.75 -5.96 21.59
CA GLY A 188 12.85 -6.92 20.51
C GLY A 188 11.62 -6.99 19.61
N ARG A 189 11.75 -7.70 18.49
CA ARG A 189 10.62 -8.07 17.62
C ARG A 189 9.78 -9.16 18.33
N PRO A 190 8.45 -9.20 18.09
CA PRO A 190 7.64 -10.29 18.63
C PRO A 190 7.93 -11.59 17.89
N ASP A 191 7.49 -12.71 18.47
CA ASP A 191 7.14 -13.88 17.67
C ASP A 191 5.92 -13.51 16.81
N VAL A 192 6.21 -13.13 15.56
CA VAL A 192 5.19 -12.62 14.63
C VAL A 192 4.18 -13.71 14.29
N MET A 193 4.63 -14.95 14.14
CA MET A 193 3.72 -16.04 13.78
C MET A 193 2.79 -16.43 14.92
N LYS A 194 3.28 -16.43 16.17
CA LYS A 194 2.41 -16.58 17.33
C LYS A 194 1.36 -15.48 17.39
N LEU A 195 1.78 -14.22 17.24
CA LEU A 195 0.89 -13.07 17.24
C LEU A 195 -0.18 -13.17 16.13
N VAL A 196 0.21 -13.59 14.92
CA VAL A 196 -0.71 -13.81 13.80
C VAL A 196 -1.70 -14.93 14.12
N LYS A 197 -1.26 -16.09 14.63
CA LYS A 197 -2.16 -17.22 14.96
C LYS A 197 -3.18 -16.85 16.04
N GLU A 198 -2.72 -16.20 17.11
CA GLU A 198 -3.59 -15.77 18.22
C GLU A 198 -4.60 -14.71 17.75
N THR A 199 -4.16 -13.75 16.93
CA THR A 199 -5.05 -12.72 16.37
C THR A 199 -6.01 -13.34 15.37
N TYR A 200 -5.57 -14.28 14.52
CA TYR A 200 -6.41 -14.95 13.53
C TYR A 200 -7.57 -15.69 14.20
N ALA A 201 -7.28 -16.44 15.27
CA ALA A 201 -8.30 -17.15 16.04
C ALA A 201 -9.23 -16.20 16.80
N SER A 202 -8.69 -15.23 17.57
CA SER A 202 -9.49 -14.32 18.40
C SER A 202 -10.31 -13.33 17.59
N TRP A 203 -9.76 -12.84 16.47
CA TRP A 203 -10.47 -11.98 15.53
C TRP A 203 -11.37 -12.78 14.59
N ASN A 204 -11.35 -14.11 14.60
CA ASN A 204 -12.08 -14.95 13.63
C ASN A 204 -11.89 -14.44 12.18
N ALA A 205 -10.62 -14.25 11.80
CA ALA A 205 -10.26 -13.73 10.49
C ALA A 205 -10.39 -14.81 9.40
N GLU A 206 -10.62 -14.38 8.17
CA GLU A 206 -10.67 -15.26 6.99
C GLU A 206 -9.34 -15.28 6.23
N VAL A 207 -8.54 -14.21 6.39
CA VAL A 207 -7.31 -14.00 5.64
C VAL A 207 -6.32 -13.08 6.36
N VAL A 208 -5.03 -13.26 6.06
CA VAL A 208 -3.94 -12.39 6.51
C VAL A 208 -3.25 -11.74 5.31
N PHE A 209 -3.23 -10.42 5.23
CA PHE A 209 -2.44 -9.69 4.24
C PHE A 209 -1.17 -9.14 4.90
N ILE A 210 -0.02 -9.46 4.32
CA ILE A 210 1.30 -9.20 4.89
C ILE A 210 2.01 -8.14 4.05
N THR A 211 2.58 -7.14 4.71
CA THR A 211 3.45 -6.15 4.08
C THR A 211 4.70 -5.95 4.93
N SER A 212 5.70 -6.78 4.66
CA SER A 212 7.02 -6.75 5.31
C SER A 212 8.13 -6.80 4.27
N ASN A 213 9.38 -6.56 4.71
CA ASN A 213 10.59 -6.88 3.95
C ASN A 213 10.62 -8.36 3.52
N TYR A 214 11.50 -8.72 2.57
CA TYR A 214 11.62 -10.07 2.00
C TYR A 214 11.59 -11.17 3.07
N GLN A 215 12.57 -11.14 4.00
CA GLN A 215 12.70 -12.17 5.03
C GLN A 215 11.42 -12.30 5.89
N GLY A 216 10.93 -11.19 6.46
CA GLY A 216 9.75 -11.25 7.31
C GLY A 216 8.49 -11.65 6.52
N ASN A 217 8.40 -11.29 5.25
CA ASN A 217 7.30 -11.72 4.39
C ASN A 217 7.34 -13.23 4.16
N THR A 218 8.49 -13.79 3.80
CA THR A 218 8.68 -15.22 3.57
C THR A 218 8.38 -16.04 4.83
N GLU A 219 8.98 -15.68 5.97
CA GLU A 219 8.77 -16.37 7.25
C GLU A 219 7.29 -16.40 7.66
N ILE A 220 6.57 -15.28 7.50
CA ILE A 220 5.15 -15.22 7.86
C ILE A 220 4.29 -16.00 6.86
N MET A 221 4.60 -15.93 5.56
CA MET A 221 3.88 -16.68 4.52
C MET A 221 4.03 -18.19 4.72
N GLU A 222 5.23 -18.67 4.99
CA GLU A 222 5.51 -20.08 5.30
C GLU A 222 4.79 -20.52 6.57
N GLY A 223 4.91 -19.74 7.65
CA GLY A 223 4.22 -20.03 8.90
C GLY A 223 2.69 -20.04 8.78
N CYS A 224 2.12 -19.18 7.93
CA CYS A 224 0.67 -19.19 7.64
C CYS A 224 0.29 -20.44 6.85
N LYS A 225 1.09 -20.82 5.84
CA LYS A 225 0.89 -22.04 5.05
C LYS A 225 0.90 -23.30 5.92
N GLU A 226 1.88 -23.44 6.81
CA GLU A 226 1.97 -24.56 7.75
C GLU A 226 0.78 -24.61 8.72
N ALA A 227 0.24 -23.45 9.09
CA ALA A 227 -0.91 -23.34 9.98
C ALA A 227 -2.28 -23.45 9.27
N GLY A 228 -2.31 -23.63 7.94
CA GLY A 228 -3.54 -23.63 7.16
C GLY A 228 -4.26 -22.27 7.14
N ILE A 229 -3.54 -21.17 7.39
CA ILE A 229 -4.07 -19.80 7.39
C ILE A 229 -3.93 -19.21 5.98
N PRO A 230 -5.03 -18.80 5.32
CA PRO A 230 -4.94 -18.10 4.04
C PRO A 230 -4.20 -16.78 4.19
N ALA A 231 -3.15 -16.59 3.39
CA ALA A 231 -2.32 -15.39 3.47
C ALA A 231 -1.83 -14.89 2.10
N PHE A 232 -1.69 -13.57 1.97
CA PHE A 232 -1.10 -12.90 0.81
C PHE A 232 0.01 -11.96 1.26
N GLY A 233 1.22 -12.19 0.77
CA GLY A 233 2.39 -11.38 1.05
C GLY A 233 2.68 -10.33 -0.01
N THR A 234 3.61 -9.44 0.31
CA THR A 234 4.28 -8.61 -0.68
C THR A 234 4.95 -9.52 -1.70
N LEU A 235 4.76 -9.23 -2.99
CA LEU A 235 5.51 -9.87 -4.07
C LEU A 235 6.94 -9.33 -4.07
N TRP A 236 7.90 -10.21 -3.83
CA TRP A 236 9.33 -9.89 -3.84
C TRP A 236 10.07 -10.50 -5.05
N ASP A 237 9.39 -11.36 -5.81
CA ASP A 237 9.96 -12.10 -6.93
C ASP A 237 9.51 -11.43 -8.25
N PHE A 238 10.29 -10.43 -8.70
CA PHE A 238 10.22 -9.83 -10.04
C PHE A 238 11.61 -9.73 -10.65
#